data_AF-A0A7C1UV17-F1
#
_entry.id   AF-A0A7C1UV17-F1
#
_cell.length_a   1.000
_cell.length_b   1.000
_cell.length_c   1.000
_cell.angle_alpha   90.00
_cell.angle_beta   90.00
_cell.angle_gamma   90.00
#
_symmetry.space_group_name_H-M   'P 1'
#
loop_
_entity.id
_entity.type
_entity.pdbx_description
1 polymer ?
#
loop_
_entity_poly.entity_id
_entity_poly.type
_entity_poly.pdbx_seq_one_letter_code
_entity_poly.pdbx_strand_id
1 'polypeptide(L)'
;MQETFELTAEVRADKGKGASRRLRRENGVPAILYGGSAEPQSITLKQNELAHHLEHEAFYSHVLTISIDGKSEKAILRDLQRHPFKAIIMHVDFLRIDEKSHLRMNVPLHFISEEDAAGVKEGGLVTHLSTDVEVSCLAKDLPEYIEIDLSDLEIGESIHLSQIKLPKGVEIVALTHGADHDLAVVSIHKAKVIVEDDAVVASEELAGEEPSGDESGE
;
A
#
# COMPACT_ATOMS: atom_id res chain seq x y z
N MET A 1 -19.85 -7.76 4.86
CA MET A 1 -20.54 -6.75 5.71
C MET A 1 -19.76 -5.48 5.51
N GLN A 2 -20.40 -4.35 5.20
CA GLN A 2 -19.70 -3.08 5.06
C GLN A 2 -19.11 -2.71 6.43
N GLU A 3 -17.78 -2.73 6.53
CA GLU A 3 -17.10 -2.33 7.76
C GLU A 3 -17.28 -0.83 7.94
N THR A 4 -17.91 -0.42 9.04
CA THR A 4 -18.11 1.01 9.31
C THR A 4 -16.99 1.49 10.21
N PHE A 5 -16.14 2.38 9.71
CA PHE A 5 -15.04 2.96 10.48
C PHE A 5 -15.46 4.29 11.11
N GLU A 6 -15.44 4.34 12.45
CA GLU A 6 -15.73 5.54 13.23
C GLU A 6 -14.49 6.01 13.97
N LEU A 7 -14.13 7.29 13.82
CA LEU A 7 -13.00 7.92 14.49
C LEU A 7 -13.48 9.01 15.44
N THR A 8 -12.98 8.99 16.67
CA THR A 8 -13.22 10.06 17.64
C THR A 8 -12.14 11.14 17.52
N ALA A 9 -12.57 12.39 17.36
CA ALA A 9 -11.70 13.53 17.12
C ALA A 9 -12.04 14.71 18.03
N GLU A 10 -11.00 15.41 18.47
CA GLU A 10 -11.13 16.63 19.29
C GLU A 10 -10.64 17.85 18.52
N VAL A 11 -11.33 18.98 18.68
CA VAL A 11 -10.93 20.22 18.01
C VAL A 11 -9.65 20.77 18.63
N ARG A 12 -8.71 21.12 17.76
CA ARG A 12 -7.39 21.60 18.18
C ARG A 12 -7.25 23.10 17.97
N ALA A 13 -7.07 23.85 19.06
CA ALA A 13 -6.79 25.29 19.02
C ALA A 13 -5.29 25.61 18.83
N ASP A 14 -4.40 24.85 19.48
CA ASP A 14 -2.97 25.13 19.50
C ASP A 14 -2.27 24.75 18.18
N LYS A 15 -1.80 25.72 17.40
CA LYS A 15 -1.12 25.46 16.12
C LYS A 15 0.40 25.59 16.22
N GLY A 16 1.13 24.94 15.31
CA GLY A 16 2.58 25.09 15.14
C GLY A 16 3.44 23.92 15.64
N LYS A 17 4.75 24.03 15.39
CA LYS A 17 5.76 22.97 15.56
C LYS A 17 5.88 22.47 17.00
N GLY A 18 5.85 23.38 17.98
CA GLY A 18 6.00 23.04 19.40
C GLY A 18 4.80 22.25 19.93
N ALA A 19 3.58 22.73 19.65
CA ALA A 19 2.34 22.06 20.04
C ALA A 19 2.22 20.66 19.41
N SER A 20 2.46 20.52 18.10
CA SER A 20 2.38 19.21 17.43
C SER A 20 3.41 18.20 17.94
N ARG A 21 4.58 18.68 18.42
CA ARG A 21 5.60 17.79 19.03
C ARG A 21 5.20 17.33 20.42
N ARG A 22 4.54 18.17 21.23
CA ARG A 22 4.01 17.76 22.54
C ARG A 22 2.88 16.76 22.37
N LEU A 23 1.94 17.06 21.47
CA LEU A 23 0.81 16.18 21.18
C LEU A 23 1.24 14.76 20.80
N ARG A 24 2.24 14.62 19.91
CA ARG A 24 2.80 13.31 19.54
C ARG A 24 3.52 12.58 20.68
N ARG A 25 4.01 13.29 21.70
CA ARG A 25 4.57 12.64 22.91
C ARG A 25 3.48 12.15 23.85
N GLU A 26 2.30 12.74 23.78
CA GLU A 26 1.11 12.37 24.53
C GLU A 26 0.23 11.34 23.79
N ASN A 27 0.76 10.68 22.75
CA ASN A 27 0.06 9.72 21.88
C ASN A 27 -1.13 10.33 21.12
N GLY A 28 -1.12 11.64 20.87
CA GLY A 28 -2.05 12.31 19.98
C GLY A 28 -1.48 12.50 18.56
N VAL A 29 -2.35 12.36 17.56
CA VAL A 29 -2.02 12.56 16.15
C VAL A 29 -2.67 13.85 15.67
N PRO A 30 -1.89 14.82 15.16
CA PRO A 30 -2.46 15.98 14.49
C PRO A 30 -3.09 15.55 13.17
N ALA A 31 -4.30 16.02 12.91
CA ALA A 31 -4.99 15.78 11.66
C ALA A 31 -5.72 17.04 11.16
N ILE A 32 -5.99 17.10 9.87
CA ILE A 32 -6.72 18.19 9.23
C ILE A 32 -7.92 17.62 8.50
N LEU A 33 -9.09 18.18 8.75
CA LEU A 33 -10.29 17.90 8.00
C LEU A 33 -10.61 19.10 7.11
N TYR A 34 -10.58 18.90 5.79
CA TYR A 34 -10.83 19.94 4.80
C TYR A 34 -11.71 19.44 3.66
N GLY A 35 -12.06 20.33 2.74
CA GLY A 35 -12.92 19.99 1.59
C GLY A 35 -14.38 20.37 1.81
N GLY A 36 -15.18 20.13 0.77
CA GLY A 36 -16.55 20.62 0.69
C GLY A 36 -16.61 22.16 0.68
N SER A 37 -17.65 22.71 1.29
CA SER A 37 -17.89 24.15 1.42
C SER A 37 -17.45 24.73 2.77
N ALA A 38 -16.94 23.91 3.69
CA ALA A 38 -16.57 24.33 5.04
C ALA A 38 -15.08 24.67 5.15
N GLU A 39 -14.71 25.52 6.12
CA GLU A 39 -13.31 25.86 6.37
C GLU A 39 -12.51 24.63 6.87
N PRO A 40 -11.19 24.57 6.59
CA PRO A 40 -10.33 23.53 7.13
C PRO A 40 -10.29 23.57 8.66
N GLN A 41 -10.53 22.42 9.28
CA GLN A 41 -10.56 22.27 10.72
C GLN A 41 -9.38 21.43 11.19
N SER A 42 -8.62 21.97 12.15
CA SER A 42 -7.54 21.23 12.81
C SER A 42 -8.14 20.36 13.90
N ILE A 43 -7.91 19.05 13.80
CA ILE A 43 -8.41 18.05 14.74
C ILE A 43 -7.25 17.24 15.32
N THR A 44 -7.54 16.58 16.44
CA THR A 44 -6.64 15.66 17.12
C THR A 44 -7.29 14.30 17.18
N LEU A 45 -6.55 13.26 16.82
CA LEU A 45 -6.95 11.86 16.95
C LEU A 45 -6.06 11.15 17.97
N LYS A 46 -6.55 10.04 18.52
CA LYS A 46 -5.71 9.16 19.34
C LYS A 46 -4.90 8.23 18.45
N GLN A 47 -3.61 8.12 18.73
CA GLN A 47 -2.67 7.27 17.97
C GLN A 47 -3.09 5.81 17.96
N ASN A 48 -3.59 5.27 19.08
CA ASN A 48 -3.91 3.84 19.19
C ASN A 48 -5.14 3.45 18.36
N GLU A 49 -6.22 4.22 18.45
CA GLU A 49 -7.45 3.99 17.68
C GLU A 49 -7.14 4.08 16.18
N LEU A 50 -6.44 5.13 15.77
CA LEU A 50 -6.05 5.32 14.37
C LEU A 50 -5.10 4.21 13.86
N ALA A 51 -4.12 3.78 14.67
CA ALA A 51 -3.21 2.72 14.27
C ALA A 51 -3.94 1.40 14.04
N HIS A 52 -4.91 1.05 14.90
CA HIS A 52 -5.69 -0.17 14.74
C HIS A 52 -6.56 -0.12 13.49
N HIS A 53 -7.23 1.00 13.21
CA HIS A 53 -7.99 1.14 11.98
C HIS A 53 -7.12 1.06 10.73
N LEU A 54 -5.88 1.59 10.77
CA LEU A 54 -4.93 1.53 9.66
C LEU A 54 -4.32 0.15 9.43
N GLU A 55 -4.53 -0.82 10.31
CA GLU A 55 -4.18 -2.23 10.07
C GLU A 55 -5.15 -2.87 9.06
N HIS A 56 -6.37 -2.34 8.94
CA HIS A 56 -7.33 -2.76 7.93
C HIS A 56 -7.02 -2.08 6.59
N GLU A 57 -6.77 -2.87 5.56
CA GLU A 57 -6.45 -2.37 4.22
C GLU A 57 -7.60 -1.54 3.61
N ALA A 58 -8.84 -1.96 3.87
CA ALA A 58 -10.04 -1.25 3.43
C ALA A 58 -10.12 0.19 3.97
N PHE A 59 -9.41 0.52 5.07
CA PHE A 59 -9.46 1.86 5.65
C PHE A 59 -8.98 2.96 4.69
N TYR A 60 -8.05 2.66 3.78
CA TYR A 60 -7.58 3.62 2.78
C TYR A 60 -8.61 3.89 1.69
N SER A 61 -9.44 2.89 1.40
CA SER A 61 -10.49 2.88 0.38
C SER A 61 -11.89 2.89 1.00
N HIS A 62 -12.10 3.55 2.14
CA HIS A 62 -13.43 3.61 2.77
C HIS A 62 -13.86 5.01 3.20
N VAL A 63 -15.17 5.23 3.22
CA VAL A 63 -15.78 6.46 3.75
C VAL A 63 -15.82 6.35 5.28
N LEU A 64 -15.02 7.18 5.94
CA LEU A 64 -14.88 7.23 7.38
C LEU A 64 -15.89 8.19 7.99
N THR A 65 -16.37 7.86 9.19
CA THR A 65 -17.19 8.78 9.99
C THR A 65 -16.33 9.36 11.10
N ILE A 66 -16.11 10.67 11.07
CA ILE A 66 -15.31 11.39 12.07
C ILE A 66 -16.28 12.11 13.01
N SER A 67 -16.24 11.74 14.29
CA SER A 67 -17.02 12.40 15.34
C SER A 67 -16.20 13.50 16.00
N ILE A 68 -16.60 14.75 15.80
CA ILE A 68 -15.96 15.96 16.37
C ILE A 68 -16.95 16.60 17.34
N ASP A 69 -16.64 16.56 18.64
CA ASP A 69 -17.48 17.16 19.71
C ASP A 69 -18.98 16.79 19.61
N GLY A 70 -19.27 15.55 19.21
CA GLY A 70 -20.64 15.03 19.05
C GLY A 70 -21.29 15.30 17.70
N LYS A 71 -20.59 15.91 16.74
CA LYS A 71 -21.02 16.04 15.33
C LYS A 71 -20.29 15.02 14.47
N SER A 72 -21.05 14.23 13.72
CA SER A 72 -20.48 13.26 12.77
C SER A 72 -20.34 13.87 11.38
N GLU A 73 -19.12 13.84 10.83
CA GLU A 73 -18.81 14.24 9.46
C GLU A 73 -18.27 13.04 8.67
N LYS A 74 -18.65 12.92 7.39
CA LYS A 74 -18.14 11.88 6.49
C LYS A 74 -16.90 12.39 5.76
N ALA A 75 -15.83 11.60 5.76
CA ALA A 75 -14.58 11.95 5.11
C ALA A 75 -13.82 10.71 4.62
N ILE A 76 -12.89 10.89 3.70
CA ILE A 76 -11.91 9.87 3.31
C ILE A 76 -10.52 10.27 3.79
N LEU A 77 -9.69 9.26 4.02
CA LEU A 77 -8.26 9.44 4.18
C LEU A 77 -7.65 9.89 2.84
N ARG A 78 -7.01 11.07 2.82
CA ARG A 78 -6.38 11.62 1.61
C ARG A 78 -4.87 11.53 1.65
N ASP A 79 -4.25 11.84 2.78
CA ASP A 79 -2.81 11.69 2.96
C ASP A 79 -2.51 11.18 4.38
N LEU A 80 -1.47 10.37 4.48
CA LEU A 80 -1.02 9.74 5.72
C LEU A 80 0.49 9.84 5.81
N GLN A 81 0.97 10.60 6.78
CA GLN A 81 2.40 10.71 7.04
C GLN A 81 2.79 9.77 8.16
N ARG A 82 3.69 8.83 7.86
CA ARG A 82 4.27 7.91 8.83
C ARG A 82 5.69 8.32 9.18
N HIS A 83 6.12 8.01 10.39
CA HIS A 83 7.52 8.17 10.75
C HIS A 83 8.35 7.09 10.00
N PRO A 84 9.47 7.44 9.34
CA PRO A 84 10.19 6.50 8.46
C PRO A 84 10.78 5.29 9.21
N PHE A 85 11.17 5.47 10.46
CA PHE A 85 11.76 4.39 11.29
C PHE A 85 10.84 3.81 12.38
N LYS A 86 9.89 4.61 12.90
CA LYS A 86 9.07 4.21 14.06
C LYS A 86 7.66 3.95 13.55
N ALA A 87 6.97 2.97 14.14
CA ALA A 87 5.55 2.72 13.86
C ALA A 87 4.63 3.78 14.50
N ILE A 88 4.85 5.06 14.15
CA ILE A 88 4.11 6.21 14.67
C ILE A 88 3.57 7.01 13.50
N ILE A 89 2.33 7.48 13.66
CA ILE A 89 1.65 8.30 12.66
C ILE A 89 1.93 9.77 13.00
N MET A 90 2.41 10.50 12.01
CA MET A 90 2.92 11.86 12.18
C MET A 90 1.85 12.90 11.88
N HIS A 91 1.05 12.65 10.85
CA HIS A 91 -0.01 13.53 10.39
C HIS A 91 -1.02 12.75 9.55
N VAL A 92 -2.27 13.22 9.55
CA VAL A 92 -3.33 12.66 8.72
C VAL A 92 -4.16 13.78 8.10
N ASP A 93 -4.44 13.63 6.82
CA ASP A 93 -5.33 14.52 6.08
C ASP A 93 -6.61 13.79 5.71
N PHE A 94 -7.73 14.40 6.08
CA PHE A 94 -9.06 13.94 5.72
C PHE A 94 -9.72 14.92 4.76
N LEU A 95 -10.32 14.36 3.71
CA LEU A 95 -11.13 15.11 2.76
C LEU A 95 -12.61 14.82 3.02
N ARG A 96 -13.38 15.86 3.34
CA ARG A 96 -14.84 15.80 3.45
C ARG A 96 -15.44 15.40 2.12
N ILE A 97 -16.44 14.53 2.18
CA ILE A 97 -17.11 14.02 0.98
C ILE A 97 -18.56 14.45 0.98
N ASP A 98 -18.98 14.94 -0.19
CA ASP A 98 -20.38 15.01 -0.57
C ASP A 98 -20.71 13.81 -1.48
N GLU A 99 -21.89 13.23 -1.32
CA GLU A 99 -22.30 12.03 -2.08
C GLU A 99 -22.31 12.21 -3.61
N LYS A 100 -22.18 13.45 -4.11
CA LYS A 100 -22.23 13.81 -5.53
C LYS A 100 -20.87 14.20 -6.10
N SER A 101 -19.83 14.33 -5.28
CA SER A 101 -18.50 14.71 -5.78
C SER A 101 -17.77 13.50 -6.37
N HIS A 102 -17.15 13.70 -7.53
CA HIS A 102 -16.13 12.77 -8.02
C HIS A 102 -14.89 12.85 -7.14
N LEU A 103 -14.37 11.69 -6.75
CA LEU A 103 -13.18 11.56 -5.92
C LEU A 103 -12.18 10.62 -6.60
N ARG A 104 -10.90 10.88 -6.31
CA ARG A 104 -9.79 10.03 -6.73
C ARG A 104 -9.13 9.42 -5.51
N MET A 105 -8.91 8.12 -5.52
CA MET A 105 -8.26 7.44 -4.42
C MET A 105 -7.58 6.16 -4.87
N ASN A 106 -6.65 5.68 -4.04
CA ASN A 106 -6.01 4.40 -4.26
C ASN A 106 -6.88 3.30 -3.65
N VAL A 107 -7.19 2.30 -4.46
CA VAL A 107 -7.92 1.10 -4.03
C VAL A 107 -6.98 -0.10 -4.12
N PRO A 108 -6.92 -0.95 -3.09
CA PRO A 108 -6.10 -2.15 -3.09
C PRO A 108 -6.61 -3.19 -4.10
N LEU A 109 -5.67 -3.96 -4.64
CA LEU A 109 -5.93 -5.06 -5.55
C LEU A 109 -5.78 -6.39 -4.81
N HIS A 110 -6.80 -7.24 -4.88
CA HIS A 110 -6.78 -8.57 -4.30
C HIS A 110 -6.67 -9.60 -5.42
N PHE A 111 -5.59 -10.37 -5.38
CA PHE A 111 -5.31 -11.42 -6.35
C PHE A 111 -5.93 -12.73 -5.87
N ILE A 112 -6.80 -13.31 -6.68
CA ILE A 112 -7.50 -14.56 -6.39
C ILE A 112 -6.91 -15.65 -7.28
N SER A 113 -6.90 -16.88 -6.78
CA SER A 113 -6.46 -18.06 -7.52
C SER A 113 -4.99 -18.02 -7.95
N GLU A 114 -4.13 -17.35 -7.18
CA GLU A 114 -2.67 -17.32 -7.38
C GLU A 114 -2.07 -18.73 -7.49
N GLU A 115 -2.44 -19.64 -6.59
CA GLU A 115 -1.93 -21.02 -6.58
C GLU A 115 -2.48 -21.88 -7.73
N ASP A 116 -3.64 -21.49 -8.28
CA ASP A 116 -4.32 -22.23 -9.32
C ASP A 116 -3.93 -21.81 -10.73
N ALA A 117 -3.26 -20.67 -10.87
CA ALA A 117 -2.78 -20.13 -12.12
C ALA A 117 -1.99 -21.17 -12.94
N ALA A 118 -2.32 -21.32 -14.22
CA ALA A 118 -1.66 -22.26 -15.12
C ALA A 118 -0.13 -22.09 -15.09
N GLY A 119 0.34 -20.84 -15.10
CA GLY A 119 1.76 -20.54 -15.05
C GLY A 119 2.45 -20.90 -13.73
N VAL A 120 1.75 -20.90 -12.60
CA VAL A 120 2.31 -21.32 -11.29
C VAL A 120 2.42 -22.84 -11.23
N LYS A 121 1.42 -23.57 -11.75
CA LYS A 121 1.47 -25.03 -11.85
C LYS A 121 2.63 -25.54 -12.72
N GLU A 122 3.07 -24.73 -13.68
CA GLU A 122 4.23 -25.00 -14.53
C GLU A 122 5.59 -24.57 -13.91
N GLY A 123 5.58 -24.05 -12.67
CA GLY A 123 6.80 -23.63 -11.95
C GLY A 123 7.17 -22.15 -12.15
N GLY A 124 6.23 -21.31 -12.58
CA GLY A 124 6.35 -19.87 -12.61
C GLY A 124 6.19 -19.24 -11.22
N LEU A 125 6.74 -18.03 -11.05
CA LEU A 125 6.57 -17.18 -9.88
C LEU A 125 5.71 -15.98 -10.26
N VAL A 126 4.65 -15.74 -9.49
CA VAL A 126 3.81 -14.54 -9.60
C VAL A 126 4.60 -13.34 -9.06
N THR A 127 4.65 -12.26 -9.82
CA THR A 127 5.23 -10.99 -9.40
C THR A 127 4.15 -9.92 -9.44
N HIS A 128 3.83 -9.36 -8.27
CA HIS A 128 2.91 -8.22 -8.16
C HIS A 128 3.70 -6.94 -8.46
N LEU A 129 3.39 -6.30 -9.59
CA LEU A 129 4.02 -5.04 -10.01
C LEU A 129 3.34 -3.83 -9.35
N SER A 130 2.03 -3.93 -9.11
CA SER A 130 1.25 -2.94 -8.37
C SER A 130 0.30 -3.63 -7.42
N THR A 131 0.22 -3.17 -6.18
CA THR A 131 -0.72 -3.68 -5.15
C THR A 131 -1.95 -2.79 -5.00
N ASP A 132 -1.87 -1.54 -5.46
CA ASP A 132 -2.95 -0.57 -5.45
C ASP A 132 -3.08 0.13 -6.81
N VAL A 133 -4.26 0.68 -7.08
CA VAL A 133 -4.55 1.43 -8.32
C VAL A 133 -5.34 2.69 -7.98
N GLU A 134 -4.96 3.82 -8.60
CA GLU A 134 -5.72 5.06 -8.50
C GLU A 134 -6.99 4.99 -9.37
N VAL A 135 -8.14 5.08 -8.71
CA VAL A 135 -9.46 5.09 -9.35
C VAL A 135 -10.18 6.41 -9.14
N SER A 136 -10.99 6.78 -10.12
CA SER A 136 -11.92 7.89 -10.08
C SER A 136 -13.34 7.34 -10.04
N CYS A 137 -14.08 7.64 -8.98
CA CYS A 137 -15.46 7.18 -8.81
C CYS A 137 -16.30 8.22 -8.05
N LEU A 138 -17.62 7.99 -7.98
CA LEU A 138 -18.48 8.68 -7.04
C LEU A 138 -18.34 8.05 -5.65
N ALA A 139 -18.57 8.84 -4.60
CA ALA A 139 -18.53 8.35 -3.22
C ALA A 139 -19.46 7.18 -2.91
N LYS A 140 -20.54 6.99 -3.69
CA LYS A 140 -21.48 5.88 -3.52
C LYS A 140 -21.00 4.56 -4.12
N ASP A 141 -20.14 4.64 -5.14
CA ASP A 141 -19.71 3.50 -5.94
C ASP A 141 -18.28 3.07 -5.58
N LEU A 142 -17.82 3.52 -4.40
CA LEU A 142 -16.45 3.33 -3.92
C LEU A 142 -16.25 1.86 -3.49
N PRO A 143 -15.39 1.09 -4.18
CA PRO A 143 -15.11 -0.30 -3.83
C PRO A 143 -14.03 -0.38 -2.73
N GLU A 144 -14.19 -1.35 -1.81
CA GLU A 144 -13.19 -1.61 -0.77
C GLU A 144 -11.91 -2.21 -1.36
N TYR A 145 -12.05 -3.11 -2.33
CA TYR A 145 -10.95 -3.74 -3.07
C TYR A 145 -11.42 -4.09 -4.49
N ILE A 146 -10.46 -4.39 -5.38
CA ILE A 146 -10.72 -4.88 -6.73
C ILE A 146 -10.13 -6.29 -6.85
N GLU A 147 -10.98 -7.26 -7.17
CA GLU A 147 -10.56 -8.64 -7.38
C GLU A 147 -9.96 -8.84 -8.78
N ILE A 148 -8.80 -9.50 -8.83
CA ILE A 148 -8.13 -9.89 -10.06
C ILE A 148 -7.95 -11.41 -10.04
N ASP A 149 -8.57 -12.08 -11.00
CA ASP A 149 -8.49 -13.53 -11.17
C ASP A 149 -7.26 -13.87 -12.02
N LEU A 150 -6.38 -14.72 -11.46
CA LEU A 150 -5.13 -15.16 -12.10
C LEU A 150 -5.19 -16.59 -12.64
N SER A 151 -6.33 -17.28 -12.53
CA SER A 151 -6.47 -18.71 -12.84
C SER A 151 -6.01 -19.11 -14.25
N ASP A 152 -6.31 -18.27 -15.25
CA ASP A 152 -6.01 -18.54 -16.66
C ASP A 152 -4.64 -18.00 -17.12
N LEU A 153 -3.81 -17.42 -16.23
CA LEU A 153 -2.56 -16.76 -16.63
C LEU A 153 -1.43 -17.76 -16.89
N GLU A 154 -0.80 -17.68 -18.06
CA GLU A 154 0.34 -18.55 -18.45
C GLU A 154 1.72 -17.95 -18.06
N ILE A 155 2.79 -18.76 -18.18
CA ILE A 155 4.15 -18.29 -17.95
C ILE A 155 4.55 -17.27 -19.02
N GLY A 156 4.98 -16.08 -18.59
CA GLY A 156 5.43 -14.99 -19.45
C GLY A 156 4.32 -14.02 -19.83
N GLU A 157 3.08 -14.28 -19.43
CA GLU A 157 1.96 -13.37 -19.61
C GLU A 157 1.83 -12.37 -18.45
N SER A 158 1.16 -11.26 -18.73
CA SER A 158 0.89 -10.20 -17.77
C SER A 158 -0.52 -9.65 -17.93
N ILE A 159 -1.19 -9.39 -16.81
CA ILE A 159 -2.47 -8.67 -16.78
C ILE A 159 -2.20 -7.17 -16.75
N HIS A 160 -2.83 -6.47 -17.69
CA HIS A 160 -2.79 -5.03 -17.80
C HIS A 160 -3.99 -4.37 -17.11
N LEU A 161 -3.87 -3.08 -16.77
CA LEU A 161 -4.95 -2.29 -16.14
C LEU A 161 -6.26 -2.34 -16.95
N SER A 162 -6.17 -2.38 -18.28
CA SER A 162 -7.31 -2.45 -19.19
C SER A 162 -8.11 -3.76 -19.11
N GLN A 163 -7.50 -4.84 -18.62
CA GLN A 163 -8.10 -6.18 -18.55
C GLN A 163 -8.82 -6.44 -17.21
N ILE A 164 -8.74 -5.51 -16.27
CA ILE A 164 -9.35 -5.63 -14.94
C ILE A 164 -10.86 -5.44 -15.03
N LYS A 165 -11.61 -6.33 -14.37
CA LYS A 165 -13.07 -6.21 -14.25
C LYS A 165 -13.40 -5.13 -13.22
N LEU A 166 -13.77 -3.96 -13.70
CA LEU A 166 -14.15 -2.84 -12.83
C LEU A 166 -15.63 -2.92 -12.40
N PRO A 167 -15.95 -2.60 -11.14
CA PRO A 167 -17.32 -2.45 -10.68
C PRO A 167 -17.98 -1.20 -11.31
N LYS A 168 -19.31 -1.13 -11.25
CA LYS A 168 -20.09 -0.08 -11.91
C LYS A 168 -19.69 1.31 -11.39
N GLY A 169 -19.39 2.24 -12.29
CA GLY A 169 -19.12 3.65 -11.94
C GLY A 169 -17.68 3.95 -11.51
N VAL A 170 -16.77 2.97 -11.63
CA VAL A 170 -15.35 3.13 -11.32
C VAL A 170 -14.53 3.22 -12.60
N GLU A 171 -13.72 4.27 -12.71
CA GLU A 171 -12.79 4.50 -13.82
C GLU A 171 -11.35 4.48 -13.31
N ILE A 172 -10.43 3.83 -14.01
CA ILE A 172 -9.00 3.88 -13.68
C ILE A 172 -8.41 5.17 -14.23
N VAL A 173 -7.79 5.98 -13.36
CA VAL A 173 -7.23 7.29 -13.74
C VAL A 173 -6.13 7.14 -14.79
N ALA A 174 -5.25 6.14 -14.64
CA ALA A 174 -4.16 5.87 -15.59
C ALA A 174 -4.66 5.69 -17.04
N LEU A 175 -5.76 4.95 -17.24
CA LEU A 175 -6.32 4.70 -18.58
C LEU A 175 -6.90 5.97 -19.23
N THR A 176 -7.29 6.97 -18.43
CA THR A 176 -7.77 8.26 -18.96
C THR A 176 -6.66 9.11 -19.59
N HIS A 177 -5.39 8.84 -19.25
CA HIS A 177 -4.23 9.58 -19.76
C HIS A 177 -3.74 9.08 -21.14
N GLY A 178 -4.27 7.96 -21.64
CA GLY A 178 -3.96 7.40 -22.96
C GLY A 178 -3.53 5.93 -22.92
N ALA A 179 -3.42 5.31 -24.10
CA ALA A 179 -3.08 3.89 -24.23
C ALA A 179 -1.66 3.53 -23.75
N ASP A 180 -0.76 4.51 -23.69
CA ASP A 180 0.62 4.32 -23.21
C ASP A 180 0.71 4.10 -21.68
N HIS A 181 -0.39 4.35 -20.96
CA HIS A 181 -0.48 4.20 -19.50
C HIS A 181 -1.15 2.88 -19.07
N ASP A 182 -1.31 1.92 -19.99
CA ASP A 182 -1.81 0.59 -19.68
C ASP A 182 -0.73 -0.29 -19.04
N LEU A 183 -0.45 0.00 -17.77
CA LEU A 183 0.60 -0.67 -17.00
C LEU A 183 0.21 -2.12 -16.70
N ALA A 184 1.23 -3.00 -16.68
CA ALA A 184 1.08 -4.35 -16.17
C ALA A 184 0.97 -4.34 -14.64
N VAL A 185 0.00 -5.08 -14.11
CA VAL A 185 -0.31 -5.14 -12.69
C VAL A 185 0.26 -6.40 -12.04
N VAL A 186 0.17 -7.53 -12.76
CA VAL A 186 0.75 -8.82 -12.37
C VAL A 186 1.37 -9.47 -13.59
N SER A 187 2.50 -10.13 -13.38
CA SER A 187 3.13 -10.99 -14.37
C SER A 187 3.58 -12.31 -13.73
N ILE A 188 3.52 -13.39 -14.50
CA ILE A 188 4.14 -14.66 -14.09
C ILE A 188 5.44 -14.84 -14.88
N HIS A 189 6.54 -15.03 -14.16
CA HIS A 189 7.84 -15.27 -14.77
C HIS A 189 8.39 -16.63 -14.37
N LYS A 190 9.17 -17.26 -15.26
CA LYS A 190 9.84 -18.52 -14.94
C LYS A 190 10.87 -18.30 -13.84
N ALA A 191 10.80 -19.10 -12.78
CA ALA A 191 11.80 -19.08 -11.72
C ALA A 191 13.18 -19.41 -12.30
N LYS A 192 14.10 -18.44 -12.26
CA LYS A 192 15.50 -18.69 -12.58
C LYS A 192 16.15 -19.26 -11.32
N VAL A 193 16.23 -20.58 -11.22
CA VAL A 193 17.04 -21.24 -10.18
C VAL A 193 18.49 -20.87 -10.44
N ILE A 194 19.03 -19.96 -9.64
CA ILE A 194 20.47 -19.83 -9.47
C ILE A 194 20.83 -21.02 -8.60
N VAL A 195 21.27 -22.12 -9.23
CA VAL A 195 21.99 -23.17 -8.52
C VAL A 195 23.30 -22.51 -8.11
N GLU A 196 23.47 -22.22 -6.82
CA GLU A 196 24.82 -22.11 -6.27
C GLU A 196 25.44 -23.50 -6.47
N ASP A 197 26.27 -23.62 -7.49
CA ASP A 197 27.02 -24.83 -7.79
C ASP A 197 27.94 -25.11 -6.59
N ASP A 198 27.55 -26.13 -5.82
CA ASP A 198 28.38 -26.85 -4.88
C ASP A 198 29.44 -27.62 -5.69
N ALA A 199 30.45 -26.91 -6.21
CA ALA A 199 31.57 -27.50 -6.92
C ALA A 199 32.59 -28.05 -5.93
N VAL A 200 32.28 -29.23 -5.39
CA VAL A 200 33.26 -30.16 -4.85
C VAL A 200 34.18 -30.60 -6.01
N VAL A 201 35.44 -30.18 -6.00
CA VAL A 201 36.51 -30.86 -6.74
C VAL A 201 37.48 -31.43 -5.71
N ALA A 202 37.32 -32.72 -5.43
CA ALA A 202 38.26 -33.53 -4.67
C ALA A 202 39.38 -34.04 -5.58
N SER A 203 40.61 -33.71 -5.19
CA SER A 203 41.84 -34.52 -5.21
C SER A 203 42.29 -35.23 -6.49
N GLU A 204 43.51 -34.92 -6.93
CA GLU A 204 44.56 -35.94 -7.13
C GLU A 204 45.95 -35.37 -6.82
N GLU A 205 46.74 -36.19 -6.13
CA GLU A 205 47.98 -35.91 -5.38
C GLU A 205 49.29 -35.85 -6.23
N LEU A 206 50.36 -35.50 -5.51
CA LEU A 206 51.77 -35.93 -5.61
C LEU A 206 52.76 -35.07 -6.42
N ALA A 207 53.58 -34.30 -5.69
CA ALA A 207 54.98 -34.62 -5.43
C ALA A 207 55.59 -33.56 -4.48
N GLY A 208 56.10 -33.99 -3.33
CA GLY A 208 56.69 -33.10 -2.32
C GLY A 208 58.12 -32.69 -2.61
N GLU A 209 58.59 -31.65 -1.92
CA GLU A 209 59.92 -31.55 -1.30
C GLU A 209 59.95 -30.29 -0.40
N GLU A 210 60.12 -30.47 0.92
CA GLU A 210 60.68 -29.42 1.78
C GLU A 210 62.18 -29.28 1.43
N PRO A 211 62.78 -28.07 1.46
CA PRO A 211 63.36 -27.65 2.74
C PRO A 211 63.32 -26.13 3.03
N SER A 212 63.31 -25.86 4.34
CA SER A 212 63.91 -24.73 5.09
C SER A 212 64.57 -23.57 4.32
N GLY A 213 64.26 -22.33 4.74
CA GLY A 213 65.05 -21.14 4.42
C GLY A 213 64.50 -19.85 5.04
N ASP A 214 65.08 -19.48 6.18
CA ASP A 214 65.02 -18.20 6.90
C ASP A 214 65.27 -16.97 5.99
N GLU A 215 64.55 -15.85 6.20
CA GLU A 215 65.15 -14.51 6.32
C GLU A 215 64.11 -13.41 6.63
N SER A 216 64.36 -12.79 7.78
CA SER A 216 64.01 -11.46 8.31
C SER A 216 63.65 -10.31 7.35
N GLY A 217 62.76 -9.42 7.84
CA GLY A 217 62.67 -8.04 7.37
C GLY A 217 61.67 -7.20 8.16
N GLU A 218 62.07 -6.76 9.36
CA GLU A 218 61.47 -5.61 10.05
C GLU A 218 62.23 -4.33 9.68
#